data_AF-A0A537A8H4-F1
#
_entry.id   AF-A0A537A8H4-F1
#
_cell.length_a   1.000
_cell.length_b   1.000
_cell.length_c   1.000
_cell.angle_alpha   90.00
_cell.angle_beta   90.00
_cell.angle_gamma   90.00
#
_symmetry.space_group_name_H-M   'P 1'
#
loop_
_entity.id
_entity.type
_entity.pdbx_description
1 polymer ?
#
loop_
_entity_poly.entity_id
_entity_poly.type
_entity_poly.pdbx_seq_one_letter_code
_entity_poly.pdbx_strand_id
1 'polypeptide(L)'
;MKQATLVRNYWIGVVSKTHVDKAVAGGYTQLNHGKAGPLERMREGDGFAFYSPRIDHPYGAPLQAFTAIGRVGRGAIFQADEGDGFVPFRRAVDYLPAHEAPIKPLIEALSFIRNKAFWGAAFRFGFVKLPEADFALIAAAMGRDFARDFPDFPSGSGVIPTSTGRSLTATEVARA
;
A
#
# COMPACT_ATOMS: atom_id res chain seq x y z
N MET A 1 25.68 7.09 -20.57
CA MET A 1 24.85 6.00 -20.01
C MET A 1 23.53 6.62 -19.56
N LYS A 2 22.38 6.14 -20.06
CA LYS A 2 21.07 6.66 -19.63
C LYS A 2 20.83 6.20 -18.19
N GLN A 3 20.77 7.13 -17.25
CA GLN A 3 20.35 6.85 -15.88
C GLN A 3 18.90 6.34 -15.95
N ALA A 4 18.66 5.12 -15.50
CA ALA A 4 17.30 4.59 -15.39
C ALA A 4 16.70 5.13 -14.09
N THR A 5 15.79 6.09 -14.20
CA THR A 5 14.90 6.45 -13.10
C THR A 5 14.16 5.18 -12.67
N LEU A 6 14.34 4.74 -11.43
CA LEU A 6 13.55 3.65 -10.87
C LEU A 6 12.11 4.16 -10.71
N VAL A 7 11.29 3.93 -11.73
CA VAL A 7 9.86 4.29 -11.71
C VAL A 7 9.16 3.39 -10.68
N ARG A 8 8.58 4.03 -9.67
CA ARG A 8 7.75 3.39 -8.65
C ARG A 8 6.48 2.84 -9.29
N ASN A 9 6.07 1.63 -8.95
CA ASN A 9 4.77 1.12 -9.36
C ASN A 9 3.72 1.41 -8.29
N TYR A 10 2.47 1.46 -8.72
CA TYR A 10 1.32 1.68 -7.84
C TYR A 10 0.35 0.52 -8.00
N TRP A 11 -0.22 0.10 -6.88
CA TRP A 11 -1.06 -1.09 -6.79
C TRP A 11 -2.31 -0.83 -5.95
N ILE A 12 -3.41 -1.47 -6.33
CA ILE A 12 -4.60 -1.62 -5.51
C ILE A 12 -4.80 -3.11 -5.20
N GLY A 13 -5.01 -3.43 -3.93
CA GLY A 13 -5.56 -4.72 -3.49
C GLY A 13 -7.06 -4.61 -3.20
N VAL A 14 -7.83 -5.64 -3.56
CA VAL A 14 -9.29 -5.64 -3.41
C VAL A 14 -9.72 -6.73 -2.43
N VAL A 15 -10.07 -6.33 -1.21
CA VAL A 15 -10.47 -7.22 -0.11
C VAL A 15 -11.49 -6.53 0.80
N SER A 16 -12.22 -7.30 1.62
CA SER A 16 -13.20 -6.72 2.55
C SER A 16 -12.54 -5.87 3.63
N LYS A 17 -13.25 -4.90 4.21
CA LYS A 17 -12.71 -4.01 5.25
C LYS A 17 -12.18 -4.78 6.46
N THR A 18 -12.92 -5.78 6.93
CA THR A 18 -12.47 -6.63 8.05
C THR A 18 -11.16 -7.36 7.76
N HIS A 19 -10.89 -7.69 6.49
CA HIS A 19 -9.59 -8.25 6.09
C HIS A 19 -8.51 -7.17 6.07
N VAL A 20 -8.82 -5.97 5.56
CA VAL A 20 -7.91 -4.83 5.58
C VAL A 20 -7.46 -4.53 7.02
N ASP A 21 -8.38 -4.55 7.98
CA ASP A 21 -8.05 -4.23 9.38
C ASP A 21 -7.03 -5.18 9.98
N LYS A 22 -7.15 -6.49 9.68
CA LYS A 22 -6.14 -7.48 10.07
C LYS A 22 -4.81 -7.25 9.37
N ALA A 23 -4.84 -6.95 8.07
CA ALA A 23 -3.67 -6.71 7.26
C ALA A 23 -2.91 -5.44 7.69
N VAL A 24 -3.63 -4.37 8.03
CA VAL A 24 -3.07 -3.12 8.56
C VAL A 24 -2.47 -3.34 9.94
N ALA A 25 -3.19 -3.99 10.85
CA ALA A 25 -2.68 -4.31 12.18
C ALA A 25 -1.42 -5.18 12.14
N GLY A 26 -1.31 -6.06 11.13
CA GLY A 26 -0.15 -6.93 10.93
C GLY A 26 0.95 -6.36 10.01
N GLY A 27 0.78 -5.17 9.42
CA GLY A 27 1.77 -4.57 8.52
C GLY A 27 2.03 -5.36 7.23
N TYR A 28 0.99 -5.99 6.67
CA TYR A 28 1.11 -6.79 5.45
C TYR A 28 -0.01 -6.54 4.44
N THR A 29 0.14 -7.07 3.23
CA THR A 29 -0.93 -7.29 2.28
C THR A 29 -1.01 -8.75 1.86
N GLN A 30 -2.22 -9.25 1.67
CA GLN A 30 -2.55 -10.62 1.29
C GLN A 30 -3.67 -10.56 0.25
N LEU A 31 -3.43 -11.08 -0.95
CA LEU A 31 -4.33 -10.94 -2.09
C LEU A 31 -4.67 -12.30 -2.71
N ASN A 32 -5.74 -12.34 -3.51
CA ASN A 32 -6.11 -13.48 -4.34
C ASN A 32 -6.11 -14.84 -3.61
N HIS A 33 -6.75 -14.90 -2.43
CA HIS A 33 -6.80 -16.10 -1.59
C HIS A 33 -5.42 -16.61 -1.15
N GLY A 34 -4.45 -15.69 -0.99
CA GLY A 34 -3.10 -16.02 -0.50
C GLY A 34 -2.13 -16.46 -1.58
N LYS A 35 -2.39 -16.19 -2.87
CA LYS A 35 -1.48 -16.56 -3.98
C LYS A 35 -0.31 -15.59 -4.11
N ALA A 36 0.88 -16.11 -4.45
CA ALA A 36 2.10 -15.33 -4.60
C ALA A 36 2.11 -14.35 -5.79
N GLY A 37 1.56 -14.76 -6.94
CA GLY A 37 1.79 -14.07 -8.23
C GLY A 37 1.58 -12.55 -8.25
N PRO A 38 0.49 -11.99 -7.67
CA PRO A 38 0.33 -10.53 -7.59
C PRO A 38 1.40 -9.85 -6.72
N LEU A 39 1.81 -10.51 -5.63
CA LEU A 39 2.75 -9.98 -4.64
C LEU A 39 4.20 -10.02 -5.14
N GLU A 40 4.56 -11.01 -5.96
CA GLU A 40 5.90 -11.13 -6.57
C GLU A 40 6.24 -9.97 -7.50
N ARG A 41 5.21 -9.30 -8.04
CA ARG A 41 5.38 -8.16 -8.94
C ARG A 41 5.64 -6.85 -8.18
N MET A 42 5.38 -6.82 -6.88
CA MET A 42 5.56 -5.65 -6.04
C MET A 42 7.01 -5.52 -5.60
N ARG A 43 7.53 -4.31 -5.67
CA ARG A 43 8.90 -3.97 -5.26
C ARG A 43 8.87 -3.13 -4.00
N GLU A 44 9.95 -3.21 -3.23
CA GLU A 44 10.15 -2.29 -2.11
C GLU A 44 9.97 -0.84 -2.57
N GLY A 45 9.19 -0.08 -1.81
CA GLY A 45 8.85 1.30 -2.13
C GLY A 45 7.69 1.47 -3.10
N ASP A 46 7.14 0.43 -3.74
CA ASP A 46 5.93 0.60 -4.55
C ASP A 46 4.78 1.20 -3.70
N GLY A 47 3.95 2.05 -4.31
CA GLY A 47 2.74 2.55 -3.66
C GLY A 47 1.65 1.47 -3.62
N PHE A 48 0.98 1.33 -2.50
CA PHE A 48 -0.08 0.33 -2.31
C PHE A 48 -1.30 0.95 -1.63
N ALA A 49 -2.49 0.63 -2.14
CA ALA A 49 -3.76 0.99 -1.52
C ALA A 49 -4.68 -0.23 -1.44
N PHE A 50 -5.51 -0.29 -0.41
CA PHE A 50 -6.65 -1.21 -0.36
C PHE A 50 -7.92 -0.52 -0.83
N TYR A 51 -8.68 -1.23 -1.67
CA TYR A 51 -10.07 -0.91 -1.99
C TYR A 51 -10.98 -2.00 -1.42
N SER A 52 -11.99 -1.59 -0.66
CA SER A 52 -12.94 -2.49 -0.03
C SER A 52 -14.33 -2.35 -0.65
N PRO A 53 -14.80 -3.34 -1.43
CA PRO A 53 -16.14 -3.30 -2.00
C PRO A 53 -17.23 -3.47 -0.94
N ARG A 54 -16.91 -4.07 0.21
CA ARG A 54 -17.83 -4.40 1.31
C ARG A 54 -17.09 -4.49 2.66
N ILE A 55 -17.85 -4.43 3.75
CA ILE A 55 -17.32 -4.58 5.12
C ILE A 55 -16.79 -6.00 5.35
N ASP A 56 -17.66 -7.00 5.17
CA ASP A 56 -17.35 -8.42 5.38
C ASP A 56 -17.49 -9.23 4.10
N HIS A 57 -16.66 -10.27 3.97
CA HIS A 57 -16.77 -11.25 2.89
C HIS A 57 -17.51 -12.52 3.38
N PRO A 58 -18.39 -13.13 2.57
CA PRO A 58 -18.87 -12.65 1.28
C PRO A 58 -20.13 -11.78 1.36
N TYR A 59 -20.79 -11.62 2.52
CA TYR A 59 -22.16 -11.04 2.61
C TYR A 59 -22.29 -9.70 3.34
N GLY A 60 -21.19 -9.03 3.68
CA GLY A 60 -21.24 -7.74 4.38
C GLY A 60 -21.83 -6.60 3.54
N ALA A 61 -22.26 -5.53 4.23
CA ALA A 61 -22.80 -4.33 3.61
C ALA A 61 -21.79 -3.73 2.59
N PRO A 62 -22.28 -3.14 1.47
CA PRO A 62 -21.42 -2.42 0.54
C PRO A 62 -20.68 -1.28 1.24
N LEU A 63 -19.37 -1.18 0.98
CA LEU A 63 -18.53 -0.08 1.47
C LEU A 63 -18.07 0.80 0.31
N GLN A 64 -17.47 0.17 -0.71
CA GLN A 64 -17.02 0.82 -1.94
C GLN A 64 -16.10 2.02 -1.68
N ALA A 65 -15.08 1.81 -0.87
CA ALA A 65 -14.12 2.85 -0.48
C ALA A 65 -12.68 2.35 -0.56
N PHE A 66 -11.74 3.27 -0.75
CA PHE A 66 -10.34 3.05 -0.42
C PHE A 66 -10.18 3.14 1.10
N THR A 67 -9.51 2.17 1.70
CA THR A 67 -9.59 1.94 3.16
C THR A 67 -8.25 1.92 3.86
N ALA A 68 -7.16 1.76 3.12
CA ALA A 68 -5.80 1.93 3.62
C ALA A 68 -4.84 2.24 2.48
N ILE A 69 -3.74 2.91 2.79
CA ILE A 69 -2.72 3.31 1.83
C ILE A 69 -1.35 3.27 2.50
N GLY A 70 -0.32 2.90 1.75
CA GLY A 70 1.02 2.71 2.29
C GLY A 70 2.05 2.40 1.21
N ARG A 71 3.24 2.04 1.67
CA ARG A 71 4.38 1.67 0.81
C ARG A 71 4.68 0.20 0.98
N VAL A 72 4.98 -0.50 -0.10
CA VAL A 72 5.46 -1.87 -0.02
C VAL A 72 6.79 -1.89 0.73
N GLY A 73 6.84 -2.66 1.80
CA GLY A 73 8.01 -2.78 2.67
C GLY A 73 9.15 -3.57 2.02
N ARG A 74 10.29 -3.52 2.70
CA ARG A 74 11.50 -4.27 2.34
C ARG A 74 11.30 -5.77 2.51
N GLY A 75 12.06 -6.54 1.74
CA GLY A 75 12.12 -8.01 1.85
C GLY A 75 11.37 -8.72 0.72
N ALA A 76 11.38 -10.05 0.78
CA ALA A 76 10.63 -10.89 -0.14
C ALA A 76 9.18 -11.07 0.31
N ILE A 77 8.36 -11.71 -0.52
CA ILE A 77 7.11 -12.29 -0.03
C ILE A 77 7.43 -13.35 1.04
N PHE A 78 6.54 -13.51 2.00
CA PHE A 78 6.67 -14.51 3.06
C PHE A 78 5.34 -15.23 3.25
N GLN A 79 5.38 -16.37 3.93
CA GLN A 79 4.22 -17.15 4.25
C GLN A 79 3.90 -17.04 5.74
N ALA A 80 2.62 -17.03 6.09
CA ALA A 80 2.17 -17.05 7.46
C ALA A 80 1.13 -18.15 7.62
N ASP A 81 1.30 -19.01 8.64
CA ASP A 81 0.31 -20.02 8.98
C ASP A 81 -0.86 -19.36 9.72
N GLU A 82 -2.06 -19.38 9.13
CA GLU A 82 -3.28 -18.89 9.76
C GLU A 82 -4.07 -20.01 10.47
N GLY A 83 -3.54 -21.23 10.51
CA GLY A 83 -4.23 -22.42 11.02
C GLY A 83 -4.93 -23.22 9.92
N ASP A 84 -5.38 -24.42 10.26
CA ASP A 84 -6.15 -25.33 9.38
C ASP A 84 -5.48 -25.64 8.03
N GLY A 85 -4.15 -25.57 7.97
CA GLY A 85 -3.36 -25.80 6.76
C GLY A 85 -3.40 -24.65 5.75
N PHE A 86 -3.97 -23.50 6.11
CA PHE A 86 -3.98 -22.31 5.25
C PHE A 86 -2.73 -21.46 5.49
N VAL A 87 -1.82 -21.49 4.51
CA VAL A 87 -0.51 -20.81 4.58
C VAL A 87 -0.36 -19.77 3.45
N PRO A 88 -1.09 -18.64 3.52
CA PRO A 88 -1.09 -17.62 2.48
C PRO A 88 0.25 -16.90 2.33
N PHE A 89 0.54 -16.47 1.10
CA PHE A 89 1.60 -15.53 0.81
C PHE A 89 1.19 -14.10 1.21
N ARG A 90 2.13 -13.39 1.82
CA ARG A 90 2.03 -12.02 2.30
C ARG A 90 3.22 -11.20 1.83
N ARG A 91 3.03 -9.89 1.74
CA ARG A 91 4.07 -8.90 1.47
C ARG A 91 4.00 -7.81 2.52
N ALA A 92 5.14 -7.39 3.07
CA ALA A 92 5.19 -6.30 4.04
C ALA A 92 4.68 -5.00 3.42
N VAL A 93 3.93 -4.21 4.18
CA VAL A 93 3.44 -2.88 3.79
C VAL A 93 3.51 -1.96 4.99
N ASP A 94 4.18 -0.82 4.81
CA ASP A 94 4.23 0.27 5.76
C ASP A 94 3.04 1.20 5.53
N TYR A 95 1.95 1.00 6.29
CA TYR A 95 0.73 1.79 6.17
C TYR A 95 0.87 3.20 6.76
N LEU A 96 0.22 4.16 6.09
CA LEU A 96 0.17 5.55 6.50
C LEU A 96 -1.17 5.85 7.18
N PRO A 97 -1.22 6.75 8.19
CA PRO A 97 -2.48 7.22 8.75
C PRO A 97 -3.33 7.90 7.68
N ALA A 98 -4.51 7.36 7.36
CA ALA A 98 -5.35 7.86 6.29
C ALA A 98 -6.82 7.69 6.65
N HIS A 99 -7.69 8.49 6.04
CA HIS A 99 -9.14 8.30 6.16
C HIS A 99 -9.68 7.49 4.99
N GLU A 100 -10.84 6.85 5.21
CA GLU A 100 -11.53 6.12 4.14
C GLU A 100 -12.05 7.09 3.07
N ALA A 101 -11.86 6.74 1.80
CA ALA A 101 -12.29 7.55 0.67
C ALA A 101 -13.29 6.78 -0.21
N PRO A 102 -14.59 7.17 -0.24
CA PRO A 102 -15.56 6.57 -1.14
C PRO A 102 -15.11 6.68 -2.60
N ILE A 103 -15.29 5.62 -3.39
CA ILE A 103 -14.83 5.63 -4.80
C ILE A 103 -15.67 6.53 -5.70
N LYS A 104 -16.97 6.72 -5.38
CA LYS A 104 -17.94 7.36 -6.28
C LYS A 104 -17.48 8.73 -6.82
N PRO A 105 -16.97 9.67 -6.01
CA PRO A 105 -16.50 10.97 -6.50
C PRO A 105 -15.26 10.88 -7.40
N LEU A 106 -14.52 9.76 -7.35
CA LEU A 106 -13.26 9.58 -8.08
C LEU A 106 -13.44 8.88 -9.43
N ILE A 107 -14.59 8.23 -9.68
CA ILE A 107 -14.79 7.36 -10.86
C ILE A 107 -14.45 8.07 -12.16
N GLU A 108 -14.92 9.30 -12.35
CA GLU A 108 -14.69 10.06 -13.58
C GLU A 108 -13.21 10.38 -13.79
N ALA A 109 -12.49 10.75 -12.73
CA ALA A 109 -11.10 11.17 -12.80
C ALA A 109 -10.09 10.01 -12.93
N LEU A 110 -10.42 8.82 -12.41
CA LEU A 110 -9.51 7.67 -12.42
C LEU A 110 -9.39 7.05 -13.82
N SER A 111 -8.24 7.23 -14.47
CA SER A 111 -8.00 6.81 -15.86
C SER A 111 -7.96 5.30 -16.06
N PHE A 112 -7.59 4.52 -15.04
CA PHE A 112 -7.62 3.05 -15.09
C PHE A 112 -9.06 2.49 -15.19
N ILE A 113 -10.07 3.27 -14.78
CA ILE A 113 -11.49 2.92 -14.94
C ILE A 113 -11.93 3.35 -16.34
N ARG A 114 -11.87 2.40 -17.29
CA ARG A 114 -12.19 2.66 -18.71
C ARG A 114 -13.68 2.83 -18.98
N ASN A 115 -14.53 2.06 -18.29
CA ASN A 115 -15.98 2.14 -18.44
C ASN A 115 -16.58 2.67 -17.12
N LYS A 116 -17.01 3.93 -17.12
CA LYS A 116 -17.51 4.62 -15.93
C LYS A 116 -18.86 4.10 -15.47
N ALA A 117 -19.72 3.68 -16.40
CA ALA A 117 -21.01 3.07 -16.09
C ALA A 117 -20.86 1.69 -15.40
N PHE A 118 -19.81 0.94 -15.74
CA PHE A 118 -19.51 -0.38 -15.17
C PHE A 118 -18.16 -0.41 -14.45
N TRP A 119 -17.91 0.61 -13.63
CA TRP A 119 -16.62 0.85 -12.98
C TRP A 119 -16.13 -0.33 -12.11
N GLY A 120 -17.04 -1.10 -11.52
CA GLY A 120 -16.71 -2.27 -10.69
C GLY A 120 -15.91 -3.34 -11.43
N ALA A 121 -16.03 -3.41 -12.77
CA ALA A 121 -15.30 -4.37 -13.61
C ALA A 121 -13.77 -4.18 -13.56
N ALA A 122 -13.29 -2.99 -13.16
CA ALA A 122 -11.86 -2.73 -12.98
C ALA A 122 -11.25 -3.50 -11.81
N PHE A 123 -12.05 -3.89 -10.81
CA PHE A 123 -11.61 -4.48 -9.55
C PHE A 123 -11.79 -6.01 -9.46
N ARG A 124 -12.41 -6.63 -10.47
CA ARG A 124 -12.89 -8.03 -10.43
C ARG A 124 -11.81 -9.09 -10.20
N PHE A 125 -10.53 -8.77 -10.45
CA PHE A 125 -9.43 -9.71 -10.36
C PHE A 125 -8.71 -9.69 -9.00
N GLY A 126 -9.20 -8.91 -8.03
CA GLY A 126 -8.61 -8.87 -6.69
C GLY A 126 -7.41 -7.93 -6.53
N PHE A 127 -6.85 -7.44 -7.63
CA PHE A 127 -5.73 -6.50 -7.64
C PHE A 127 -5.65 -5.72 -8.96
N VAL A 128 -5.06 -4.53 -8.92
CA VAL A 128 -4.90 -3.65 -10.09
C VAL A 128 -3.55 -2.95 -10.02
N LYS A 129 -2.82 -2.88 -11.14
CA LYS A 129 -1.71 -1.92 -11.31
C LYS A 129 -2.29 -0.66 -11.95
N LEU A 130 -1.99 0.51 -11.40
CA LEU A 130 -2.53 1.79 -11.87
C LEU A 130 -1.43 2.81 -12.20
N PRO A 131 -1.73 3.81 -13.05
CA PRO A 131 -0.86 4.96 -13.27
C PRO A 131 -0.63 5.76 -11.99
N GLU A 132 0.50 6.47 -11.94
CA GLU A 132 0.85 7.35 -10.83
C GLU A 132 -0.20 8.43 -10.56
N ALA A 133 -0.67 9.11 -11.61
CA ALA A 133 -1.67 10.17 -11.50
C ALA A 133 -2.96 9.70 -10.82
N ASP A 134 -3.40 8.47 -11.12
CA ASP A 134 -4.59 7.89 -10.48
C ASP A 134 -4.33 7.59 -9.00
N PHE A 135 -3.14 7.09 -8.66
CA PHE A 135 -2.78 6.84 -7.27
C PHE A 135 -2.65 8.13 -6.46
N ALA A 136 -2.14 9.21 -7.06
CA ALA A 136 -2.07 10.52 -6.43
C ALA A 136 -3.48 11.07 -6.11
N LEU A 137 -4.45 10.87 -7.00
CA LEU A 137 -5.85 11.23 -6.76
C LEU A 137 -6.44 10.44 -5.57
N ILE A 138 -6.15 9.14 -5.49
CA ILE A 138 -6.57 8.30 -4.36
C ILE A 138 -5.92 8.77 -3.06
N ALA A 139 -4.61 9.02 -3.07
CA ALA A 139 -3.88 9.51 -1.90
C ALA A 139 -4.48 10.84 -1.39
N ALA A 140 -4.70 11.81 -2.27
CA ALA A 140 -5.33 13.08 -1.93
C ALA A 140 -6.74 12.89 -1.34
N ALA A 141 -7.56 12.03 -1.95
CA ALA A 141 -8.89 11.71 -1.46
C ALA A 141 -8.88 11.04 -0.08
N MET A 142 -7.78 10.36 0.28
CA MET A 142 -7.52 9.74 1.58
C MET A 142 -6.78 10.66 2.58
N GLY A 143 -6.62 11.95 2.26
CA GLY A 143 -6.00 12.95 3.14
C GLY A 143 -4.48 12.87 3.18
N ARG A 144 -3.87 12.26 2.18
CA ARG A 144 -2.42 12.09 2.06
C ARG A 144 -1.83 13.10 1.08
N ASP A 145 -0.62 13.56 1.39
CA ASP A 145 0.17 14.38 0.47
C ASP A 145 1.03 13.43 -0.36
N PHE A 146 0.63 13.22 -1.61
CA PHE A 146 1.30 12.26 -2.50
C PHE A 146 2.81 12.55 -2.66
N ALA A 147 3.21 13.81 -2.85
CA ALA A 147 4.61 14.15 -3.10
C ALA A 147 5.48 13.90 -1.86
N ARG A 148 4.93 14.18 -0.67
CA ARG A 148 5.60 13.89 0.61
C ARG A 148 5.62 12.40 0.93
N ASP A 149 4.52 11.71 0.67
CA ASP A 149 4.31 10.32 1.07
C ASP A 149 4.83 9.31 0.05
N PHE A 150 5.09 9.70 -1.19
CA PHE A 150 5.60 8.82 -2.24
C PHE A 150 6.65 9.58 -3.06
N PRO A 151 7.73 10.08 -2.43
CA PRO A 151 8.73 10.84 -3.16
C PRO A 151 9.37 9.96 -4.22
N ASP A 152 9.69 10.58 -5.35
CA ASP A 152 10.55 9.95 -6.34
C ASP A 152 11.83 9.48 -5.67
N PHE A 153 12.28 8.28 -6.03
CA PHE A 153 13.61 7.86 -5.61
C PHE A 153 14.61 8.76 -6.32
N PRO A 154 15.44 9.54 -5.59
CA PRO A 154 16.51 10.28 -6.23
C PRO A 154 17.41 9.25 -6.93
N SER A 155 17.56 9.42 -8.25
CA SER A 155 18.49 8.65 -9.05
C SER A 155 19.91 8.88 -8.53
N GLY A 156 20.36 7.99 -7.63
CA GLY A 156 21.72 7.97 -7.10
C GLY A 156 22.03 9.10 -6.11
N SER A 157 21.88 8.80 -4.82
CA SER A 157 22.77 9.30 -3.78
C SER A 157 22.67 8.34 -2.61
N GLY A 158 23.63 7.43 -2.52
CA GLY A 158 23.84 6.60 -1.36
C GLY A 158 24.22 7.48 -0.17
N VAL A 159 23.22 8.03 0.50
CA VAL A 159 23.31 8.47 1.89
C VAL A 159 22.00 8.07 2.54
N ILE A 160 21.98 6.89 3.13
CA ILE A 160 21.01 6.56 4.17
C ILE A 160 21.41 7.45 5.36
N PRO A 161 20.56 8.35 5.87
CA PRO A 161 20.83 8.99 7.14
C PRO A 161 20.75 7.89 8.21
N THR A 162 21.92 7.37 8.59
CA THR A 162 22.06 6.57 9.81
C THR A 162 21.80 7.51 10.97
N SER A 163 20.71 7.29 11.70
CA SER A 163 20.52 7.90 13.01
C SER A 163 21.50 7.27 13.99
N THR A 164 22.73 7.77 14.02
CA THR A 164 23.67 7.46 15.10
C THR A 164 24.34 8.74 15.53
N GLY A 165 24.08 9.17 16.76
CA GLY A 165 24.86 10.21 17.41
C GLY A 165 24.11 11.06 18.41
N ARG A 166 23.56 10.45 19.48
CA ARG A 166 23.46 11.19 20.74
C ARG A 166 24.89 11.34 21.25
N SER A 167 25.53 12.44 20.90
CA SER A 167 26.80 12.85 21.51
C SER A 167 26.51 13.21 22.97
N LEU A 168 26.93 12.34 23.89
CA LEU A 168 27.06 12.72 25.29
C LEU A 168 28.34 13.55 25.39
N THR A 169 28.19 14.84 25.67
CA THR A 169 29.32 15.70 26.01
C THR A 169 29.87 15.31 27.38
N ALA A 170 31.20 15.32 27.51
CA ALA A 170 31.96 14.93 28.71
C ALA A 170 31.79 15.89 29.91
N THR A 171 30.58 16.03 30.45
CA THR A 171 30.31 16.78 31.69
C THR A 171 29.44 16.02 32.70
N GLU A 172 28.99 14.80 32.41
CA GLU A 172 28.24 13.96 33.37
C GLU A 172 29.07 12.79 33.91
N VAL A 173 30.33 13.06 34.28
CA VAL A 173 31.11 12.18 35.17
C VAL A 173 31.41 12.94 36.47
N ALA A 174 30.37 13.40 37.14
CA ALA A 174 30.40 13.75 38.56
C ALA A 174 28.96 13.88 39.09
N ARG A 175 28.63 13.01 40.07
CA ARG A 175 27.39 12.94 40.87
C ARG A 175 26.29 12.00 40.35
N ALA A 176 26.48 10.70 40.60
CA ALA A 176 25.66 9.91 41.53
C ALA A 176 26.18 8.47 41.54
#